data_AF-A0A3B9GZ02-F1
#
_entry.id   AF-A0A3B9GZ02-F1
#
_cell.length_a   1.000
_cell.length_b   1.000
_cell.length_c   1.000
_cell.angle_alpha   90.00
_cell.angle_beta   90.00
_cell.angle_gamma   90.00
#
_symmetry.space_group_name_H-M   'P 1'
#
loop_
_entity.id
_entity.type
_entity.pdbx_description
1 polymer ?
#
loop_
_entity_poly.entity_id
_entity_poly.type
_entity_poly.pdbx_seq_one_letter_code
_entity_poly.pdbx_strand_id
1 'polypeptide(L)'
;VLPLESARLSRGMGALKIRLAVGANPAEIAGVVHHLAKLPDAERGDILVEVPLDDGRMVILKLPATYTINLKAQRALKDVPGVERVEPLKAA
;
A
#
# COMPACT_ATOMS: atom_id res chain seq x y z
N VAL A 1 19.11 8.16 -27.05
CA VAL A 1 18.59 8.37 -25.67
C VAL A 1 17.39 7.45 -25.53
N LEU A 2 17.55 6.31 -24.87
CA LEU A 2 16.48 5.31 -24.68
C LEU A 2 15.61 5.73 -23.48
N PRO A 3 14.27 5.63 -23.56
CA PRO A 3 13.40 6.00 -22.45
C PRO A 3 13.62 5.03 -21.28
N LEU A 4 13.97 5.59 -20.12
CA LEU A 4 14.20 4.88 -18.86
C LEU A 4 12.90 4.34 -18.20
N GLU A 5 11.75 4.42 -18.86
CA GLU A 5 10.44 4.32 -18.20
C GLU A 5 9.89 2.91 -18.00
N SER A 6 10.56 1.88 -18.51
CA SER A 6 10.18 0.49 -18.28
C SER A 6 11.36 -0.30 -17.76
N ALA A 7 12.01 0.27 -16.74
CA ALA A 7 12.77 -0.53 -15.80
C ALA A 7 11.77 -1.48 -15.12
N ARG A 8 11.57 -2.63 -15.78
CA ARG A 8 11.22 -3.92 -15.20
C ARG A 8 11.37 -3.87 -13.69
N LEU A 9 10.27 -3.59 -12.98
CA LEU A 9 10.07 -4.06 -11.61
C LEU A 9 9.90 -5.59 -11.67
N SER A 10 10.87 -6.27 -12.29
CA SER A 10 10.97 -7.72 -12.45
C SER A 10 11.41 -8.33 -11.14
N ARG A 11 10.47 -8.36 -10.21
CA ARG A 11 10.19 -9.40 -9.22
C ARG A 11 8.86 -8.98 -8.61
N GLY A 12 7.77 -9.54 -9.15
CA GLY A 12 6.40 -9.05 -8.99
C GLY A 12 6.13 -8.59 -7.57
N MET A 13 5.72 -7.34 -7.40
CA MET A 13 5.26 -6.88 -6.09
C MET A 13 4.01 -7.70 -5.76
N GLY A 14 3.99 -8.35 -4.61
CA GLY A 14 2.86 -9.16 -4.16
C GLY A 14 1.94 -8.38 -3.23
N ALA A 15 2.47 -7.36 -2.55
CA ALA A 15 1.71 -6.57 -1.61
C ALA A 15 2.28 -5.15 -1.43
N LEU A 16 1.43 -4.24 -0.95
CA LEU A 16 1.86 -2.99 -0.32
C LEU A 16 1.69 -3.11 1.19
N LYS A 17 2.74 -2.74 1.93
CA LYS A 17 2.68 -2.61 3.39
C LYS A 17 2.60 -1.13 3.75
N ILE A 18 1.54 -0.75 4.44
CA ILE A 18 1.25 0.61 4.87
C ILE A 18 1.44 0.67 6.38
N ARG A 19 2.35 1.51 6.86
CA ARG A 19 2.50 1.78 8.29
C ARG A 19 1.80 3.08 8.65
N LEU A 20 0.91 3.00 9.62
CA LEU A 20 0.26 4.16 10.20
C LEU A 20 1.10 4.74 11.33
N ALA A 21 1.05 6.06 11.49
CA ALA A 21 1.63 6.75 12.64
C ALA A 21 0.86 6.42 13.93
N VAL A 22 1.51 6.59 15.08
CA VAL A 22 0.87 6.40 16.39
C VAL A 22 -0.31 7.38 16.53
N GLY A 23 -1.48 6.85 16.89
CA GLY A 23 -2.72 7.65 17.00
C GLY A 23 -3.36 8.04 15.66
N ALA A 24 -2.85 7.54 14.52
CA ALA A 24 -3.48 7.78 13.22
C ALA A 24 -4.83 7.06 13.13
N ASN A 25 -5.81 7.72 12.52
CA ASN A 25 -7.12 7.14 12.25
C ASN A 25 -7.05 6.21 11.02
N PRO A 26 -7.26 4.88 11.14
CA PRO A 26 -7.20 3.97 10.01
C PRO A 26 -8.31 4.21 8.96
N ALA A 27 -9.36 4.95 9.31
CA ALA A 27 -10.42 5.29 8.36
C ALA A 27 -9.93 6.23 7.24
N GLU A 28 -8.86 7.00 7.46
CA GLU A 28 -8.33 7.96 6.47
C GLU A 28 -7.85 7.28 5.18
N ILE A 29 -7.33 6.05 5.28
CA ILE A 29 -6.90 5.27 4.10
C ILE A 29 -8.05 4.60 3.36
N ALA A 30 -9.25 4.51 3.96
CA ALA A 30 -10.35 3.71 3.42
C ALA A 30 -10.83 4.19 2.04
N GLY A 31 -10.88 5.51 1.83
CA GLY A 31 -11.29 6.08 0.54
C GLY A 31 -10.32 5.71 -0.59
N VAL A 32 -9.01 5.83 -0.34
CA VAL A 32 -7.96 5.48 -1.30
C VAL A 32 -7.99 3.98 -1.57
N VAL A 33 -8.02 3.15 -0.52
CA VAL A 33 -8.11 1.68 -0.62
C VAL A 33 -9.34 1.25 -1.43
N HIS A 34 -10.50 1.86 -1.17
CA HIS A 34 -11.72 1.55 -1.89
C HIS A 34 -11.62 1.87 -3.39
N HIS A 35 -10.95 2.97 -3.73
CA HIS A 35 -10.68 3.32 -5.12
C HIS A 35 -9.72 2.31 -5.77
N LEU A 36 -8.63 1.96 -5.10
CA LEU A 36 -7.64 0.97 -5.59
C LEU A 36 -8.23 -0.43 -5.79
N ALA A 37 -9.28 -0.79 -5.06
CA ALA A 37 -9.99 -2.06 -5.25
C ALA A 37 -10.69 -2.13 -6.62
N LYS A 38 -11.21 -0.99 -7.10
CA LYS A 38 -12.06 -0.88 -8.29
C LYS A 38 -11.30 -0.62 -9.58
N LEU A 39 -10.06 -0.16 -9.50
CA LEU A 39 -9.25 0.15 -10.68
C LEU A 39 -8.86 -1.15 -11.40
N PRO A 40 -9.12 -1.28 -12.72
CA PRO A 40 -8.53 -2.35 -13.52
C PRO A 40 -7.05 -2.02 -13.75
N ASP A 41 -6.17 -2.90 -13.29
CA ASP A 41 -4.72 -2.75 -13.42
C ASP A 41 -4.08 -4.14 -13.55
N ALA A 42 -2.96 -4.24 -14.25
CA ALA A 42 -2.18 -5.48 -14.39
C ALA A 42 -1.36 -5.78 -13.12
N GLU A 43 -0.97 -4.75 -12.38
CA GLU A 43 -0.25 -4.83 -11.11
C GLU A 43 -1.24 -4.83 -9.94
N ARG A 44 -1.75 -6.03 -9.62
CA ARG A 44 -2.62 -6.25 -8.45
C ARG A 44 -1.93 -7.08 -7.37
N GLY A 45 -2.21 -6.76 -6.11
CA GLY A 45 -1.73 -7.54 -4.97
C GLY A 45 -2.45 -7.21 -3.67
N ASP A 46 -1.91 -7.71 -2.57
CA ASP A 46 -2.45 -7.50 -1.23
C ASP A 46 -2.13 -6.09 -0.69
N ILE A 47 -2.91 -5.64 0.28
CA ILE A 47 -2.54 -4.52 1.14
C ILE A 47 -2.46 -5.01 2.58
N LEU A 48 -1.32 -4.76 3.22
CA LEU A 48 -1.06 -5.02 4.63
C LEU A 48 -0.98 -3.69 5.36
N VAL A 49 -1.73 -3.52 6.45
CA VAL A 49 -1.75 -2.29 7.25
C VAL A 49 -1.14 -2.57 8.61
N GLU A 50 0.03 -1.98 8.86
CA GLU A 50 0.69 -1.93 10.16
C GLU A 50 0.08 -0.80 10.99
N VAL A 51 -0.65 -1.19 12.05
CA VAL A 51 -1.29 -0.25 12.99
C VAL A 51 -0.57 -0.33 14.34
N PRO A 52 0.04 0.77 14.82
CA PRO A 52 0.52 0.85 16.19
C PRO A 52 -0.65 0.90 17.17
N LEU A 53 -0.58 0.09 18.22
CA LEU A 53 -1.50 0.10 19.35
C LEU A 53 -0.95 1.00 20.47
N ASP A 54 -1.85 1.49 21.34
CA ASP A 54 -1.49 2.38 22.45
C ASP A 54 -0.53 1.75 23.47
N ASP A 55 -0.48 0.42 23.53
CA ASP A 55 0.43 -0.34 24.40
C ASP A 55 1.81 -0.61 23.78
N GLY A 56 2.09 0.01 22.63
CA GLY A 56 3.37 -0.12 21.92
C GLY A 56 3.50 -1.37 21.05
N ARG A 57 2.46 -2.23 20.98
CA ARG A 57 2.43 -3.36 20.04
C ARG A 57 2.11 -2.87 18.63
N MET A 58 2.50 -3.66 17.65
CA MET A 58 2.13 -3.47 16.25
C MET A 58 1.25 -4.63 15.79
N VAL A 59 0.14 -4.32 15.12
CA VAL A 59 -0.69 -5.33 14.45
C VAL A 59 -0.63 -5.14 12.94
N ILE A 60 -0.66 -6.25 12.21
CA ILE A 60 -0.71 -6.24 10.75
C ILE A 60 -2.07 -6.75 10.30
N LEU A 61 -2.83 -5.90 9.61
CA LEU A 61 -4.12 -6.22 9.04
C LEU A 61 -3.95 -6.49 7.55
N LYS A 62 -4.27 -7.71 7.09
CA LYS A 62 -4.41 -7.99 5.66
C LYS A 62 -5.80 -7.57 5.21
N LEU A 63 -5.87 -6.68 4.22
CA LEU A 63 -7.13 -6.29 3.64
C LEU A 63 -7.72 -7.42 2.76
N PRO A 64 -9.06 -7.54 2.66
CA PRO A 64 -9.71 -8.75 2.18
C PRO A 64 -9.70 -8.94 0.66
N ALA A 65 -9.39 -7.91 -0.13
CA ALA A 65 -9.41 -7.95 -1.59
C ALA A 65 -8.00 -7.84 -2.18
N THR A 66 -7.92 -7.91 -3.51
CA THR A 66 -6.72 -7.46 -4.24
C THR A 66 -6.90 -6.02 -4.68
N TYR A 67 -5.81 -5.27 -4.72
CA TYR A 67 -5.80 -3.84 -4.98
C TYR A 67 -4.76 -3.52 -6.05
N THR A 68 -4.95 -2.42 -6.76
CA THR A 68 -3.88 -1.85 -7.59
C THR A 68 -2.69 -1.44 -6.71
N ILE A 69 -1.49 -1.93 -7.02
CA ILE A 69 -0.27 -1.74 -6.22
C ILE A 69 0.88 -1.03 -6.96
N ASN A 70 0.56 -0.42 -8.10
CA ASN A 70 1.51 0.32 -8.93
C ASN A 70 2.10 1.55 -8.19
N LEU A 71 3.08 2.22 -8.81
CA LEU A 71 3.73 3.41 -8.23
C LEU A 71 2.74 4.54 -7.90
N LYS A 72 1.66 4.71 -8.67
CA LYS A 72 0.65 5.74 -8.43
C LYS A 72 -0.15 5.43 -7.16
N ALA A 73 -0.50 4.17 -6.94
CA ALA A 73 -1.16 3.71 -5.72
C ALA A 73 -0.28 3.95 -4.49
N GLN A 74 1.02 3.66 -4.59
CA GLN A 74 1.98 3.91 -3.50
C GLN A 74 2.06 5.38 -3.12
N ARG A 75 2.12 6.28 -4.11
CA ARG A 75 2.12 7.73 -3.89
C ARG A 75 0.82 8.20 -3.24
N ALA A 76 -0.32 7.77 -3.80
CA ALA A 76 -1.63 8.14 -3.28
C ALA A 76 -1.83 7.71 -1.82
N LEU A 77 -1.33 6.53 -1.43
CA LEU A 77 -1.38 6.07 -0.04
C LEU A 77 -0.43 6.85 0.87
N LYS A 78 0.75 7.24 0.38
CA LYS A 78 1.72 8.05 1.14
C LYS A 78 1.22 9.45 1.44
N ASP A 79 0.36 10.00 0.57
CA ASP A 79 -0.21 11.34 0.74
C ASP A 79 -1.39 11.37 1.72
N VAL A 80 -1.85 10.20 2.22
CA VAL A 80 -2.94 10.12 3.20
C VAL A 80 -2.45 10.56 4.59
N PRO A 81 -3.19 11.44 5.29
CA PRO A 81 -2.89 11.81 6.66
C PRO A 81 -2.77 10.58 7.58
N GLY A 82 -1.70 10.57 8.39
CA GLY A 82 -1.45 9.48 9.33
C GLY A 82 -0.75 8.25 8.72
N VAL A 83 -0.44 8.23 7.43
CA VAL A 83 0.47 7.23 6.85
C VAL A 83 1.92 7.66 7.06
N GLU A 84 2.67 6.84 7.80
CA GLU A 84 4.10 7.06 8.07
C GLU A 84 4.96 6.52 6.94
N ARG A 85 4.61 5.33 6.42
CA ARG A 85 5.41 4.63 5.41
C ARG A 85 4.54 3.77 4.50
N VAL A 86 4.94 3.68 3.23
CA VAL A 86 4.39 2.72 2.27
C VAL A 86 5.58 1.97 1.66
N GLU A 87 5.56 0.64 1.76
CA GLU A 87 6.64 -0.22 1.27
C GLU A 87 6.10 -1.27 0.31
N PRO A 88 6.68 -1.40 -0.90
CA PRO A 88 6.38 -2.53 -1.76
C PRO A 88 7.05 -3.80 -1.24
N LEU A 89 6.27 -4.87 -1.11
CA LEU A 89 6.74 -6.20 -0.78
C LEU A 89 6.78 -7.06 -2.05
N LYS A 90 7.86 -7.83 -2.20
CA LYS A 90 7.98 -8.81 -3.29
C LYS A 90 7.00 -9.95 -3.05
N ALA A 91 6.38 -10.44 -4.12
CA ALA A 91 5.67 -11.71 -4.12
C ALA A 91 6.66 -12.83 -3.77
N ALA A 92 6.22 -13.74 -2.92
CA ALA A 92 6.98 -14.92 -2.52
C ALA A 92 7.18 -15.86 -3.71
#